data_AF-A0A3C0UC09-F1
#
_entry.id   AF-A0A3C0UC09-F1
#
_cell.length_a   1.000
_cell.length_b   1.000
_cell.length_c   1.000
_cell.angle_alpha   90.00
_cell.angle_beta   90.00
_cell.angle_gamma   90.00
#
_symmetry.space_group_name_H-M   'P 1'
#
loop_
_entity.id
_entity.type
_entity.pdbx_description
1 polymer ?
#
loop_
_entity_poly.entity_id
_entity_poly.type
_entity_poly.pdbx_seq_one_letter_code
_entity_poly.pdbx_strand_id
1 'polypeptide(L)'
;MIISGKNVQNIAKLYGEQTKVSKTGATPATSPVQKQDEVILSSQAQGFGPLLQKLQNMPEVRQERVAQLSESISSGKYQVAAKDIAEKLLGR
;
A
#
# COMPACT_ATOMS: atom_id res chain seq x y z
N MET A 1 -4.93 1.86 -11.61
CA MET A 1 -5.09 0.39 -11.58
C MET A 1 -4.08 -0.23 -12.52
N ILE A 2 -3.38 -1.26 -12.02
CA ILE A 2 -3.03 -2.48 -12.75
C ILE A 2 -2.05 -2.26 -13.91
N ILE A 3 -0.84 -2.82 -13.81
CA ILE A 3 -0.03 -3.09 -15.01
C ILE A 3 -0.89 -4.03 -15.86
N SER A 4 -1.62 -3.44 -16.80
CA SER A 4 -2.63 -4.12 -17.59
C SER A 4 -1.96 -5.24 -18.37
N GLY A 5 -2.55 -6.43 -18.37
CA GLY A 5 -2.06 -7.61 -19.11
C GLY A 5 -1.74 -7.31 -20.58
N LYS A 6 -2.37 -6.28 -21.14
CA LYS A 6 -2.09 -5.72 -22.48
C LYS A 6 -0.65 -5.21 -22.65
N ASN A 7 -0.05 -4.61 -21.63
CA ASN A 7 1.34 -4.14 -21.70
C ASN A 7 2.31 -5.31 -21.78
N VAL A 8 2.05 -6.37 -21.02
CA VAL A 8 2.86 -7.60 -21.02
C VAL A 8 2.72 -8.36 -22.34
N GLN A 9 1.53 -8.36 -22.93
CA GLN A 9 1.26 -8.96 -24.25
C GLN A 9 1.98 -8.20 -25.38
N ASN A 10 2.06 -6.87 -25.31
CA ASN A 10 2.78 -6.07 -26.29
C ASN A 10 4.30 -6.29 -26.19
N ILE A 11 4.85 -6.44 -24.97
CA ILE A 11 6.26 -6.76 -24.76
C ILE A 11 6.60 -8.16 -25.28
N ALA A 12 5.74 -9.16 -25.06
CA ALA A 12 5.94 -10.50 -25.58
C ALA A 12 5.93 -10.55 -27.13
N LYS A 13 5.06 -9.76 -27.78
CA LYS A 13 5.03 -9.63 -29.24
C LYS A 13 6.28 -8.96 -29.80
N LEU A 14 6.77 -7.91 -29.12
CA LEU A 14 7.99 -7.20 -29.52
C LEU A 14 9.23 -8.12 -29.45
N TYR A 15 9.32 -8.97 -28.42
CA TYR A 15 10.37 -9.98 -28.31
C TYR A 15 10.23 -11.11 -29.34
N GLY A 16 9.01 -11.50 -29.69
CA GLY A 16 8.73 -12.48 -30.76
C GLY A 16 9.06 -11.97 -32.17
N GLU A 17 8.91 -10.67 -32.43
CA GLU A 17 9.30 -10.04 -33.69
C GLU A 17 10.81 -9.81 -33.80
N GLN A 18 11.50 -9.51 -32.69
CA GLN A 18 12.96 -9.35 -32.68
C GLN A 18 13.73 -10.62 -33.04
N THR A 19 13.17 -11.82 -32.81
CA THR A 19 13.83 -13.09 -33.18
C THR A 19 13.67 -13.47 -34.65
N LYS A 20 12.69 -12.89 -35.37
CA LYS A 20 12.53 -13.07 -36.82
C LYS A 20 13.44 -12.17 -37.66
N VAL A 21 14.02 -11.12 -37.06
CA VAL A 21 15.04 -10.28 -37.70
C VAL A 21 16.43 -10.80 -37.35
N SER A 22 16.66 -12.09 -37.63
CA SER A 22 18.02 -12.59 -37.79
C SER A 22 18.59 -12.07 -39.11
N LYS A 23 19.84 -11.59 -39.07
CA LYS A 23 20.77 -11.38 -40.19
C LYS A 23 20.60 -10.08 -40.99
N THR A 24 21.34 -9.05 -40.58
CA THR A 24 22.43 -8.45 -41.38
C THR A 24 23.08 -7.31 -40.60
N GLY A 25 24.39 -7.44 -40.34
CA GLY A 25 25.38 -6.37 -40.23
C GLY A 25 25.08 -5.10 -39.44
N ALA A 26 25.88 -4.89 -38.39
CA ALA A 26 26.38 -3.62 -37.86
C ALA A 26 26.18 -3.54 -36.34
N THR A 27 27.30 -3.64 -35.64
CA THR A 27 27.49 -3.12 -34.28
C THR A 27 27.00 -1.68 -34.20
N PRO A 28 26.02 -1.33 -33.35
CA PRO A 28 25.81 0.04 -32.96
C PRO A 28 26.59 0.30 -31.68
N ALA A 29 27.39 1.35 -31.73
CA ALA A 29 28.14 1.90 -30.61
C ALA A 29 27.32 1.92 -29.32
N THR A 30 27.94 1.50 -28.23
CA THR A 30 27.44 1.64 -26.87
C THR A 30 27.46 3.13 -26.50
N SER A 31 26.49 3.89 -27.00
CA SER A 31 26.19 5.22 -26.46
C SER A 31 25.72 5.01 -25.01
N PRO A 32 26.29 5.72 -24.02
CA PRO A 32 25.80 5.63 -22.66
C PRO A 32 24.35 6.11 -22.66
N VAL A 33 23.42 5.20 -22.34
CA VAL A 33 22.01 5.51 -22.11
C VAL A 33 21.98 6.64 -21.08
N GLN A 34 21.58 7.82 -21.54
CA GLN A 34 21.37 8.99 -20.71
C GLN A 34 20.34 8.57 -19.65
N LYS A 35 20.78 8.46 -18.38
CA LYS A 35 19.89 8.10 -17.27
C LYS A 35 18.75 9.12 -17.27
N GLN A 36 17.55 8.65 -17.59
CA GLN A 36 16.34 9.44 -17.42
C GLN A 36 16.15 9.70 -15.93
N ASP A 37 15.75 10.92 -15.57
CA ASP A 37 15.47 11.28 -14.19
C ASP A 37 14.39 10.33 -13.62
N GLU A 38 14.77 9.53 -12.63
CA GLU A 38 13.89 8.54 -12.00
C GLU A 38 13.42 9.07 -10.64
N VAL A 39 12.10 9.13 -10.45
CA VAL A 39 11.51 9.50 -9.16
C VAL A 39 11.29 8.23 -8.34
N ILE A 40 12.25 7.91 -7.48
CA ILE A 40 12.14 6.78 -6.54
C ILE A 40 11.47 7.30 -5.26
N LEU A 41 10.24 6.82 -4.99
CA LEU A 41 9.56 7.06 -3.72
C LEU A 41 10.36 6.44 -2.56
N SER A 42 10.38 7.11 -1.42
CA SER A 42 11.00 6.56 -0.20
C SER A 42 10.39 5.21 0.16
N SER A 43 11.16 4.34 0.80
CA SER A 43 10.69 3.03 1.27
C SER A 43 9.41 3.12 2.12
N GLN A 44 9.28 4.21 2.87
CA GLN A 44 8.10 4.52 3.69
C GLN A 44 6.87 4.83 2.82
N ALA A 45 7.03 5.63 1.76
CA ALA A 45 5.93 5.98 0.86
C ALA A 45 5.44 4.78 0.05
N GLN A 46 6.34 3.87 -0.33
CA GLN A 46 5.97 2.61 -1.00
C GLN A 46 5.09 1.71 -0.12
N GLY A 47 5.33 1.70 1.19
CA GLY A 47 4.54 0.92 2.15
C GLY A 47 3.18 1.52 2.53
N PHE A 48 2.94 2.80 2.26
CA PHE A 48 1.75 3.51 2.75
C PHE A 48 0.44 3.04 2.10
N GLY A 49 0.44 2.77 0.79
CA GLY A 49 -0.76 2.34 0.06
C GLY A 49 -1.43 1.09 0.64
N PRO A 50 -0.69 -0.02 0.84
CA PRO A 50 -1.21 -1.22 1.50
C PRO A 50 -1.73 -0.98 2.93
N LEU A 51 -1.08 -0.10 3.70
CA LEU A 51 -1.56 0.26 5.04
C LEU A 51 -2.90 0.99 4.96
N LEU A 52 -3.02 1.98 4.05
CA LEU A 52 -4.25 2.73 3.87
C LEU A 52 -5.42 1.82 3.46
N GLN A 53 -5.18 0.87 2.54
CA GLN A 53 -6.17 -0.12 2.16
C GLN A 53 -6.60 -1.00 3.33
N LYS A 54 -5.67 -1.44 4.18
CA LYS A 54 -5.99 -2.21 5.39
C LYS A 54 -6.84 -1.39 6.37
N LEU A 55 -6.52 -0.12 6.56
CA LEU A 55 -7.28 0.78 7.42
C LEU A 55 -8.69 1.04 6.88
N GLN A 56 -8.85 1.19 5.57
CA GLN A 56 -10.17 1.39 4.94
C GLN A 56 -11.06 0.14 5.02
N ASN A 57 -10.46 -1.05 4.98
CA ASN A 57 -11.19 -2.31 5.09
C ASN A 57 -11.42 -2.75 6.54
N MET A 58 -10.90 -2.01 7.54
CA MET A 58 -11.18 -2.33 8.93
C MET A 58 -12.63 -2.00 9.28
N PRO A 59 -13.26 -2.80 10.15
CA PRO A 59 -14.59 -2.48 10.64
C PRO A 59 -14.55 -1.16 11.41
N GLU A 60 -15.50 -0.28 11.10
CA GLU A 60 -15.67 1.01 11.80
C GLU A 60 -15.89 0.80 13.30
N VAL A 61 -16.61 -0.28 13.65
CA VAL A 61 -16.91 -0.65 15.03
C VAL A 61 -16.15 -1.91 15.43
N ARG A 62 -15.36 -1.80 16.50
CA ARG A 62 -14.70 -2.96 17.14
C ARG A 62 -15.69 -3.66 18.08
N GLN A 63 -16.56 -4.49 17.49
CA GLN A 63 -17.63 -5.24 18.19
C GLN A 63 -17.14 -5.96 19.45
N GLU A 64 -15.98 -6.63 19.39
CA GLU A 64 -15.39 -7.32 20.54
C GLU A 64 -15.16 -6.40 21.73
N ARG A 65 -14.62 -5.20 21.50
CA ARG A 65 -14.35 -4.22 22.55
C ARG A 65 -15.64 -3.64 23.12
N VAL A 66 -16.67 -3.46 22.30
CA VAL A 66 -18.00 -3.03 22.75
C VAL A 66 -18.61 -4.09 23.66
N ALA A 67 -18.56 -5.37 23.27
CA ALA A 67 -19.07 -6.47 24.07
C ALA A 67 -18.38 -6.54 25.45
N GLN A 68 -17.05 -6.49 25.48
CA GLN A 68 -16.26 -6.50 26.72
C GLN A 68 -16.60 -5.33 27.65
N LEU A 69 -16.75 -4.12 27.10
CA LEU A 69 -17.13 -2.94 27.87
C LEU A 69 -18.57 -3.05 28.39
N SER A 70 -19.50 -3.50 27.55
CA SER A 70 -20.90 -3.71 27.93
C SER A 70 -21.03 -4.69 29.08
N GLU A 71 -20.31 -5.81 29.02
CA GLU A 71 -20.28 -6.82 30.09
C GLU A 71 -19.66 -6.28 31.39
N SER A 72 -18.58 -5.51 31.28
CA SER A 72 -17.95 -4.87 32.43
C SER A 72 -18.88 -3.87 33.12
N ILE A 73 -19.69 -3.14 32.33
CA ILE A 73 -20.70 -2.21 32.85
C ILE A 73 -21.84 -2.97 33.51
N SER A 74 -22.41 -4.00 32.86
CA SER A 74 -23.53 -4.77 33.41
C SER A 74 -23.16 -5.54 34.69
N SER A 75 -21.90 -5.97 34.80
CA SER A 75 -21.38 -6.64 36.00
C SER A 75 -20.95 -5.68 37.12
N GLY A 76 -21.06 -4.36 36.91
CA GLY A 76 -20.68 -3.34 37.89
C GLY A 76 -19.17 -3.21 38.11
N LYS A 77 -18.34 -3.86 37.28
CA LYS A 77 -16.88 -3.85 37.37
C LYS A 77 -16.22 -2.71 36.59
N TYR A 78 -17.01 -1.95 35.84
CA TYR A 78 -16.52 -0.80 35.10
C TYR A 78 -16.26 0.38 36.04
N GLN A 79 -15.00 0.54 36.43
CA GLN A 79 -14.53 1.63 37.29
C GLN A 79 -13.61 2.54 36.47
N VAL A 80 -13.94 3.83 36.38
CA VAL A 80 -13.11 4.84 35.71
C VAL A 80 -12.61 5.82 36.76
N ALA A 81 -11.32 6.13 36.74
CA ALA A 81 -10.77 7.12 37.66
C ALA A 81 -11.25 8.53 37.26
N ALA A 82 -11.58 9.36 38.24
CA ALA A 82 -12.00 10.75 37.99
C ALA A 82 -10.96 11.55 37.18
N LYS A 83 -9.67 11.21 37.35
CA LYS A 83 -8.57 11.79 36.57
C LYS A 83 -8.70 11.49 35.07
N ASP A 84 -9.01 10.24 34.71
CA ASP A 84 -9.15 9.82 33.31
C ASP A 84 -10.32 10.55 32.64
N ILE A 85 -11.41 10.80 33.39
CA ILE A 85 -12.55 11.59 32.93
C ILE A 85 -12.13 13.04 32.67
N ALA A 86 -11.41 13.65 33.62
CA ALA A 86 -10.95 15.03 33.50
C ALA A 86 -9.98 15.23 32.33
N GLU A 87 -9.05 14.30 32.09
CA GLU A 87 -8.14 14.33 30.95
C GLU A 87 -8.91 14.35 29.62
N LYS A 88 -9.93 13.48 29.48
CA LYS A 88 -10.76 13.44 28.27
C LYS A 88 -11.61 14.68 28.07
N LEU A 89 -12.10 15.31 29.14
CA LEU A 89 -12.83 16.58 29.05
C LEU A 89 -11.91 17.75 28.64
N LEU A 90 -10.66 17.75 29.09
CA LEU A 90 -9.67 18.78 28.77
C LEU A 90 -9.00 18.60 27.39
N GLY A 91 -9.30 17.49 26.69
CA GLY A 91 -8.71 17.19 25.39
C GLY A 91 -7.20 16.94 25.44
N ARG A 92 -6.68 16.49 26.59
CA ARG A 92 -5.29 16.08 26.77
C ARG A 92 -5.16 14.57 26.90
#